data_AF-A0A9E4EZ28-F1
#
_entry.id   AF-A0A9E4EZ28-F1
#
_cell.length_a   1.000
_cell.length_b   1.000
_cell.length_c   1.000
_cell.angle_alpha   90.00
_cell.angle_beta   90.00
_cell.angle_gamma   90.00
#
_symmetry.space_group_name_H-M   'P 1'
#
loop_
_entity.id
_entity.type
_entity.pdbx_description
1 polymer ?
#
loop_
_entity_poly.entity_id
_entity_poly.type
_entity_poly.pdbx_seq_one_letter_code
_entity_poly.pdbx_strand_id
1 'polypeptide(L)'
;MDLVIRGGYVIDPSQDLEGTMDVEIARGRVRRVAPHIEPKGRQTLNARGKIVTPGLVDLHCHFYEGFTHYGVNLDAAMLSRGVTTAVDTGSAGA
;
A
#
# COMPACT_ATOMS: atom_id res chain seq x y z
N MET A 1 -12.50 8.09 2.76
CA MET A 1 -12.15 7.22 3.89
C MET A 1 -11.29 8.00 4.87
N ASP A 2 -11.59 7.89 6.16
CA ASP A 2 -10.83 8.47 7.26
C ASP A 2 -10.39 7.34 8.20
N LEU A 3 -9.08 7.13 8.34
CA LEU A 3 -8.47 5.97 9.02
C LEU A 3 -7.25 6.43 9.82
N VAL A 4 -7.00 5.80 10.97
CA VAL A 4 -5.71 5.86 11.66
C VAL A 4 -5.12 4.45 11.78
N ILE A 5 -3.98 4.23 11.13
CA ILE A 5 -3.16 3.03 11.28
C ILE A 5 -2.27 3.24 12.50
N ARG A 6 -2.27 2.29 13.45
CA ARG A 6 -1.68 2.50 14.79
C ARG A 6 -0.57 1.52 15.13
N GLY A 7 0.51 2.06 15.71
CA GLY A 7 1.63 1.31 16.30
C GLY A 7 2.40 0.45 15.31
N GLY A 8 2.38 0.79 14.03
CA GLY A 8 3.12 0.09 12.99
C GLY A 8 4.58 0.55 12.92
N TYR A 9 5.46 -0.32 12.44
CA TYR A 9 6.83 0.08 12.11
C TYR A 9 6.83 0.69 10.71
N VAL A 10 6.79 2.02 10.64
CA VAL A 10 6.74 2.76 9.38
C VAL A 10 8.12 2.82 8.75
N ILE A 11 8.18 2.55 7.44
CA ILE A 11 9.38 2.71 6.61
C ILE A 11 8.98 3.51 5.36
N ASP A 12 9.48 4.73 5.24
CA ASP A 12 9.35 5.59 4.06
C ASP A 12 10.72 6.19 3.68
N PRO A 13 11.46 5.53 2.77
CA PRO A 13 12.78 5.99 2.34
C PRO A 13 12.76 7.35 1.62
N SER A 14 11.62 7.76 1.06
CA SER A 14 11.53 9.05 0.36
C SER A 14 11.63 10.25 1.30
N GLN A 15 11.43 10.01 2.60
CA GLN A 15 11.49 11.00 3.67
C GLN A 15 12.57 10.68 4.72
N ASP A 16 13.41 9.66 4.51
CA ASP A 16 14.34 9.13 5.52
C ASP A 16 13.63 8.80 6.84
N LEU A 17 12.42 8.23 6.75
CA LEU A 17 11.54 7.98 7.89
C LEU A 17 11.51 6.49 8.22
N GLU A 18 11.93 6.15 9.44
CA GLU A 18 11.89 4.78 9.95
C GLU A 18 11.57 4.76 11.45
N GLY A 19 10.62 3.91 11.86
CA GLY A 19 10.34 3.66 13.28
C GLY A 19 8.87 3.38 13.60
N THR A 20 8.59 3.10 14.87
CA THR A 20 7.22 2.83 15.35
C THR A 20 6.39 4.11 15.46
N MET A 21 5.29 4.20 14.71
CA MET A 21 4.44 5.38 14.66
C MET A 21 3.02 5.09 14.15
N ASP A 22 2.16 6.10 14.19
CA ASP A 22 0.80 6.09 13.67
C ASP A 22 0.74 6.86 12.33
N VAL A 23 -0.14 6.41 11.42
CA VAL A 23 -0.38 7.05 10.11
C VAL A 23 -1.86 7.41 10.01
N GLU A 24 -2.14 8.69 9.79
CA GLU A 24 -3.49 9.20 9.61
C GLU A 24 -3.80 9.44 8.14
N ILE A 25 -4.86 8.81 7.67
CA ILE A 25 -5.41 8.97 6.33
C ILE A 25 -6.71 9.75 6.44
N ALA A 26 -6.83 10.82 5.66
CA ALA A 26 -8.06 11.59 5.56
C ALA A 26 -8.40 11.84 4.09
N ARG A 27 -9.64 11.58 3.69
CA ARG A 27 -10.11 11.77 2.31
C ARG A 27 -9.19 11.11 1.26
N GLY A 28 -8.69 9.92 1.57
CA GLY A 28 -7.82 9.14 0.67
C GLY A 28 -6.38 9.65 0.55
N ARG A 29 -5.95 10.57 1.42
CA ARG A 29 -4.56 11.08 1.45
C ARG A 29 -3.93 10.85 2.81
N VAL A 30 -2.62 10.61 2.84
CA VAL A 30 -1.83 10.65 4.07
C VAL A 30 -1.84 12.08 4.60
N ARG A 31 -2.49 12.30 5.73
CA ARG A 31 -2.61 13.62 6.37
C ARG A 31 -1.44 13.90 7.30
N ARG A 32 -0.99 12.87 8.02
CA ARG A 32 0.03 12.99 9.06
C ARG A 32 0.62 11.63 9.40
N VAL A 33 1.91 11.64 9.71
CA VAL A 33 2.64 10.52 10.30
C VAL A 33 3.30 11.03 11.58
N ALA A 34 3.09 10.37 12.72
CA ALA A 34 3.61 10.83 14.01
C ALA A 34 3.67 9.67 15.03
N PRO A 35 4.53 9.74 16.07
CA PRO A 35 4.67 8.64 17.06
C PRO A 35 3.36 8.17 17.71
N HIS A 36 2.37 9.07 17.86
CA HIS A 36 1.04 8.74 18.38
C HIS A 36 0.00 9.69 17.78
N ILE A 37 -1.13 9.14 17.32
CA ILE A 37 -2.26 9.91 16.80
C ILE A 37 -3.55 9.49 17.49
N GLU A 38 -4.20 10.45 18.16
CA GLU A 38 -5.54 10.27 18.69
C GLU A 38 -6.55 10.08 17.55
N PRO A 39 -7.32 8.96 17.51
CA PRO A 39 -8.19 8.63 16.39
C PRO A 39 -9.43 9.53 16.30
N LYS A 40 -9.85 10.19 17.40
CA LYS A 40 -10.98 11.14 17.43
C LYS A 40 -12.25 10.61 16.74
N GLY A 41 -12.61 9.35 17.02
CA GLY A 41 -13.80 8.71 16.45
C GLY A 41 -13.64 8.19 15.00
N ARG A 42 -12.46 8.31 14.40
CA ARG A 42 -12.14 7.69 13.10
C ARG A 42 -11.94 6.19 13.25
N GLN A 43 -12.12 5.48 12.14
CA GLN A 43 -11.77 4.08 12.05
C GLN A 43 -10.29 3.89 12.40
N THR A 44 -9.97 2.78 13.06
CA THR A 44 -8.60 2.42 13.43
C THR A 44 -8.20 1.08 12.85
N LEU A 45 -6.92 0.95 12.51
CA LEU A 45 -6.29 -0.31 12.11
C LEU A 45 -5.08 -0.53 13.01
N ASN A 46 -5.03 -1.64 13.75
CA ASN A 46 -3.87 -1.99 14.58
C ASN A 46 -2.79 -2.67 13.73
N ALA A 47 -1.62 -2.03 13.64
CA ALA A 47 -0.47 -2.50 12.87
C ALA A 47 0.71 -2.92 13.76
N ARG A 48 0.49 -3.15 15.07
CA ARG A 48 1.56 -3.58 15.99
C ARG A 48 2.23 -4.86 15.51
N GLY A 49 3.57 -4.83 15.46
CA GLY A 49 4.38 -5.95 14.98
C GLY A 49 4.32 -6.17 13.47
N LYS A 50 3.77 -5.20 12.72
CA LYS A 50 3.74 -5.18 11.26
C LYS A 50 4.54 -4.00 10.73
N ILE A 51 4.99 -4.12 9.49
CA ILE A 51 5.60 -3.04 8.74
C ILE A 51 4.49 -2.24 8.05
N VAL A 52 4.62 -0.93 8.03
CA VAL A 52 3.76 -0.01 7.28
C VAL A 52 4.65 0.72 6.27
N THR A 53 4.42 0.51 4.99
CA THR A 53 5.21 1.13 3.91
C THR A 53 4.28 1.93 2.99
N PRO A 54 4.82 2.84 2.16
CA PRO A 54 4.15 3.20 0.92
C PRO A 54 3.78 1.94 0.12
N GLY A 55 2.68 2.01 -0.62
CA GLY A 55 2.31 0.92 -1.51
C GLY A 55 3.41 0.67 -2.54
N LEU A 56 3.66 -0.60 -2.86
CA LEU A 56 4.71 -0.98 -3.78
C LEU A 56 4.35 -0.57 -5.22
N VAL A 57 5.39 -0.25 -5.99
CA VAL A 57 5.30 0.09 -7.41
C VAL A 57 6.04 -0.97 -8.20
N ASP A 58 5.33 -1.69 -9.07
CA ASP A 58 5.91 -2.63 -10.02
C ASP A 58 5.91 -2.01 -11.41
N LEU A 59 7.10 -1.72 -11.94
CA LEU A 59 7.25 -1.03 -13.22
C LEU A 59 7.21 -1.98 -14.43
N HIS A 60 7.12 -3.28 -14.22
CA HIS A 60 7.21 -4.24 -15.30
C HIS A 60 6.39 -5.51 -15.02
N CYS A 61 5.18 -5.54 -15.55
CA CYS A 61 4.28 -6.69 -15.46
C CYS A 61 3.73 -7.08 -16.83
N HIS A 62 3.21 -8.32 -16.89
CA HIS A 62 2.45 -8.86 -18.01
C HIS A 62 1.24 -9.61 -17.46
N PHE A 63 0.03 -9.06 -17.60
CA PHE A 63 -1.17 -9.63 -16.98
C PHE A 63 -1.95 -10.54 -17.93
N TYR A 64 -2.15 -10.10 -19.17
CA TYR A 64 -2.83 -10.81 -20.26
C TYR A 64 -4.12 -11.55 -19.85
N GLU A 65 -4.88 -10.95 -18.92
CA GLU A 65 -6.07 -11.54 -18.32
C GLU A 65 -7.14 -11.81 -19.37
N GLY A 66 -7.64 -13.05 -19.43
CA GLY A 66 -8.71 -13.45 -20.35
C GLY A 66 -8.26 -13.84 -21.76
N PHE A 67 -6.96 -13.76 -22.09
CA PHE A 67 -6.45 -14.07 -23.44
C PHE A 67 -5.63 -15.36 -23.53
N THR A 68 -4.97 -15.78 -22.46
CA THR A 68 -4.24 -17.06 -22.39
C THR A 68 -4.53 -17.76 -21.07
N HIS A 69 -4.20 -19.06 -20.99
CA HIS A 69 -4.25 -19.79 -19.71
C HIS A 69 -3.18 -19.34 -18.71
N TYR A 70 -2.23 -18.50 -19.13
CA TYR A 70 -1.27 -17.83 -18.26
C TYR A 70 -1.73 -16.45 -17.78
N GLY A 71 -2.87 -15.96 -18.27
CA GLY A 71 -3.42 -14.66 -17.89
C GLY A 71 -3.75 -14.60 -16.39
N VAL A 72 -3.45 -13.46 -15.77
CA VAL A 72 -3.56 -13.25 -14.32
C VAL A 72 -4.40 -12.02 -14.03
N ASN A 73 -5.36 -12.15 -13.11
CA ASN A 73 -6.12 -11.03 -12.59
C ASN A 73 -5.21 -10.06 -11.81
N LEU A 74 -5.19 -8.80 -12.24
CA LEU A 74 -4.31 -7.76 -11.69
C LEU A 74 -4.52 -7.58 -10.19
N ASP A 75 -5.76 -7.32 -9.76
CA ASP A 75 -6.06 -7.02 -8.35
C ASP A 75 -5.74 -8.20 -7.44
N ALA A 76 -6.13 -9.41 -7.86
CA ALA A 76 -5.85 -10.63 -7.11
C ALA A 76 -4.34 -10.89 -6.97
N ALA A 77 -3.56 -10.63 -8.02
CA ALA A 77 -2.12 -10.86 -8.02
C ALA A 77 -1.33 -9.76 -7.29
N MET A 78 -1.72 -8.50 -7.43
CA MET A 78 -0.88 -7.38 -7.01
C MET A 78 -1.31 -6.81 -5.65
N LEU A 79 -2.60 -6.52 -5.48
CA LEU A 79 -3.09 -5.83 -4.28
C LEU A 79 -2.87 -6.66 -3.01
N SER A 80 -3.06 -7.98 -3.10
CA SER A 80 -2.83 -8.92 -2.00
C SER A 80 -1.36 -8.99 -1.54
N ARG A 81 -0.43 -8.52 -2.37
CA ARG A 81 1.02 -8.50 -2.12
C ARG A 81 1.54 -7.09 -1.81
N GLY A 82 0.65 -6.09 -1.70
CA GLY A 82 1.00 -4.72 -1.37
C GLY A 82 1.40 -3.85 -2.57
N VAL A 83 1.30 -4.35 -3.80
CA VAL A 83 1.48 -3.55 -5.01
C VAL A 83 0.23 -2.73 -5.26
N THR A 84 0.36 -1.41 -5.25
CA THR A 84 -0.74 -0.46 -5.45
C THR A 84 -0.67 0.29 -6.78
N THR A 85 0.45 0.15 -7.48
CA THR A 85 0.64 0.67 -8.84
C THR A 85 1.48 -0.34 -9.61
N ALA A 86 0.97 -0.76 -10.75
CA ALA A 86 1.66 -1.68 -11.65
C ALA A 86 1.61 -1.14 -13.08
N VAL A 87 2.66 -1.39 -13.85
CA VAL A 87 2.74 -1.03 -15.27
C VAL A 87 2.75 -2.29 -16.11
N ASP A 88 1.70 -2.48 -16.91
CA ASP A 88 1.70 -3.48 -17.97
C ASP A 88 2.54 -2.95 -19.13
N THR A 89 3.65 -3.62 -19.40
CA THR A 89 4.62 -3.21 -20.45
C THR A 89 4.39 -3.91 -21.78
N GLY A 90 3.23 -4.56 -21.93
CA GLY A 90 2.85 -5.30 -23.11
C GLY A 90 2.47 -6.73 -22.73
N SER A 91 1.20 -6.97 -22.43
CA SER A 91 0.69 -8.28 -22.00
C SER A 91 1.06 -9.46 -22.91
N ALA A 92 1.28 -9.22 -24.21
CA ALA A 92 1.70 -10.23 -25.17
C ALA A 92 3.23 -10.35 -25.36
N GLY A 93 4.03 -9.59 -24.59
CA GLY A 93 5.48 -9.49 -24.76
C GLY A 93 5.93 -8.64 -25.95
N ALA A 94 5.11 -7.65 -26.35
CA ALA A 94 5.36 -6.73 -27.46
C ALA A 94 5.14 -5.28 -27.03
#